data_AF-A0A4Q5WXD4-F1
#
_entry.id   AF-A0A4Q5WXD4-F1
#
_cell.length_a   1.000
_cell.length_b   1.000
_cell.length_c   1.000
_cell.angle_alpha   90.00
_cell.angle_beta   90.00
_cell.angle_gamma   90.00
#
_symmetry.space_group_name_H-M   'P 1'
#
loop_
_entity.id
_entity.type
_entity.pdbx_description
1 polymer ?
#
loop_
_entity_poly.entity_id
_entity_poly.type
_entity_poly.pdbx_seq_one_letter_code
_entity_poly.pdbx_strand_id
1 'polypeptide(L)'
;YPNVSLDASFVLTALHPEDLFKYDSSGWGIGPSITAPLFNGGSLKARQRAAEAAAKEADANYRQTVLTAFVQVSDLLSSLSTDGELLTAQTRARDVAAESARLASLGYENGAGSLIQVIDAQRQSQRTQLASIEAEALLRADMAALFVATASDWRGASN
;
A
#
# COMPACT_ATOMS: atom_id res chain seq x y z
N TYR A 1 -31.39 -19.20 -16.75
CA TYR A 1 -31.30 -20.60 -17.20
C TYR A 1 -31.93 -21.51 -16.14
N PRO A 2 -32.49 -22.67 -16.52
CA PRO A 2 -32.96 -23.66 -15.57
C PRO A 2 -31.79 -24.18 -14.73
N ASN A 3 -32.02 -24.36 -13.43
CA ASN A 3 -31.04 -25.01 -12.56
C ASN A 3 -31.33 -26.51 -12.55
N VAL A 4 -30.29 -27.32 -12.75
CA VAL A 4 -30.37 -28.78 -12.74
C VAL A 4 -29.56 -29.27 -11.54
N SER A 5 -30.23 -29.91 -10.59
CA SER A 5 -29.63 -30.56 -9.43
C SER A 5 -29.84 -32.06 -9.51
N LEU A 6 -28.92 -32.85 -8.95
CA LEU A 6 -29.04 -34.29 -8.84
C LEU A 6 -28.97 -34.63 -7.35
N ASP A 7 -30.07 -35.12 -6.81
CA ASP A 7 -30.21 -35.40 -5.39
C ASP A 7 -30.31 -36.91 -5.16
N ALA A 8 -29.69 -37.38 -4.09
CA ALA A 8 -29.76 -38.76 -3.64
C ALA A 8 -30.12 -38.78 -2.15
N SER A 9 -31.07 -39.62 -1.78
CA SER A 9 -31.53 -39.77 -0.40
C SER A 9 -31.53 -41.24 0.01
N PHE A 10 -31.16 -41.48 1.26
CA PHE A 10 -31.25 -42.77 1.94
C PHE A 10 -32.14 -42.60 3.17
N VAL A 11 -33.13 -43.47 3.34
CA VAL A 11 -34.10 -43.42 4.43
C VAL A 11 -34.20 -44.80 5.06
N LEU A 12 -34.18 -44.84 6.39
CA LEU A 12 -34.54 -46.01 7.17
C LEU A 12 -35.91 -45.74 7.80
N THR A 13 -36.90 -46.57 7.52
CA THR A 13 -38.25 -46.45 8.09
C THR A 13 -38.71 -47.81 8.60
N ALA A 14 -39.01 -47.89 9.89
CA ALA A 14 -39.52 -49.09 10.54
C ALA A 14 -40.67 -48.75 11.49
N LEU A 15 -41.68 -49.62 11.56
CA LEU A 15 -42.81 -49.51 12.51
C LEU A 15 -42.43 -49.90 13.94
N HIS A 16 -41.39 -50.75 14.08
CA HIS A 16 -40.87 -51.20 15.36
C HIS A 16 -39.34 -51.00 15.40
N PRO A 17 -38.76 -50.59 16.55
CA PRO A 17 -37.31 -50.31 16.67
C PRO A 17 -36.40 -51.48 16.28
N GLU A 18 -36.84 -52.71 16.51
CA GLU A 18 -36.13 -53.95 16.19
C GLU A 18 -36.00 -54.23 14.68
N ASP A 19 -36.80 -53.57 13.85
CA ASP A 19 -36.78 -53.74 12.39
C ASP A 19 -35.96 -52.65 11.68
N LEU A 20 -35.45 -51.65 12.42
CA LEU A 20 -34.79 -50.46 11.87
C LEU A 20 -33.50 -50.76 11.09
N PHE A 21 -32.83 -51.88 11.39
CA PHE A 21 -31.59 -52.31 10.74
C PHE A 21 -31.78 -53.49 9.78
N LYS A 22 -33.02 -53.90 9.51
CA LYS A 22 -33.32 -54.94 8.51
C LYS A 22 -33.19 -54.37 7.10
N TYR A 23 -32.82 -55.21 6.14
CA TYR A 23 -32.67 -54.80 4.74
C TYR A 23 -33.96 -54.16 4.19
N ASP A 24 -35.12 -54.70 4.60
CA ASP A 24 -36.44 -54.28 4.14
C ASP A 24 -36.90 -52.91 4.70
N SER A 25 -36.23 -52.37 5.72
CA SER A 25 -36.53 -51.04 6.26
C SER A 25 -35.70 -49.93 5.61
N SER A 26 -34.79 -50.29 4.69
CA SER A 26 -33.98 -49.33 3.93
C SER A 26 -34.59 -48.99 2.57
N GLY A 27 -34.78 -47.70 2.33
CA GLY A 27 -35.19 -47.13 1.06
C GLY A 27 -34.11 -46.17 0.56
N TRP A 28 -33.81 -46.21 -0.74
CA TRP A 28 -32.93 -45.24 -1.37
C TRP A 28 -33.57 -44.71 -2.65
N GLY A 29 -33.25 -43.48 -3.00
CA GLY A 29 -33.73 -42.82 -4.21
C GLY A 29 -32.67 -41.88 -4.74
N ILE A 30 -32.50 -41.87 -6.07
CA ILE A 30 -31.66 -40.91 -6.79
C ILE A 30 -32.48 -40.36 -7.95
N GLY A 31 -32.47 -39.04 -8.13
CA GLY A 31 -33.25 -38.42 -9.19
C GLY A 31 -32.81 -37.00 -9.48
N PRO A 32 -32.77 -36.59 -10.76
CA PRO A 32 -32.51 -35.20 -11.11
C PRO A 32 -33.74 -34.35 -10.80
N SER A 33 -33.51 -33.15 -10.28
CA SER A 33 -34.51 -32.10 -10.09
C SER A 33 -34.18 -30.93 -11.04
N ILE A 34 -35.18 -30.48 -11.81
CA ILE A 34 -35.03 -29.34 -12.73
C ILE A 34 -35.95 -28.23 -12.24
N THR A 35 -35.37 -27.10 -11.84
CA THR A 35 -36.13 -25.93 -11.41
C THR A 35 -35.94 -24.79 -12.41
N ALA A 36 -37.03 -24.39 -13.07
CA ALA A 36 -37.06 -23.26 -13.99
C ALA A 36 -38.02 -22.18 -13.46
N PRO A 37 -37.52 -20.98 -13.10
CA PRO A 37 -38.39 -19.90 -12.67
C PRO A 37 -39.25 -19.39 -13.84
N LEU A 38 -40.57 -19.52 -13.74
CA LEU A 38 -41.51 -19.03 -14.76
C LEU A 38 -41.90 -17.56 -14.55
N PHE A 39 -41.97 -17.09 -13.29
CA PHE A 39 -42.30 -15.69 -12.97
C PHE A 39 -41.58 -15.24 -11.69
N ASN A 40 -40.59 -14.35 -11.83
CA ASN A 40 -39.72 -13.91 -10.73
C ASN A 40 -39.95 -12.45 -10.29
N GLY A 41 -41.03 -11.80 -10.76
CA GLY A 41 -41.35 -10.42 -10.38
C GLY A 41 -40.25 -9.39 -10.66
N GLY A 42 -39.34 -9.67 -11.61
CA GLY A 42 -38.18 -8.81 -11.91
C GLY A 42 -36.94 -9.02 -11.04
N SER A 43 -37.00 -9.87 -10.01
CA SER A 43 -35.84 -10.13 -9.11
C SER A 43 -34.60 -10.64 -9.84
N LEU A 44 -34.76 -11.48 -10.88
CA LEU A 44 -33.64 -11.95 -11.69
C LEU A 44 -32.97 -10.81 -12.47
N LYS A 45 -33.77 -9.88 -13.02
CA LYS A 45 -33.28 -8.69 -13.71
C LYS A 45 -32.62 -7.71 -12.74
N ALA A 46 -33.14 -7.59 -11.52
CA ALA A 46 -32.52 -6.80 -10.46
C ALA A 46 -31.16 -7.38 -10.04
N ARG A 47 -31.06 -8.70 -9.85
CA ARG A 47 -29.78 -9.39 -9.57
C ARG A 47 -28.77 -9.23 -10.70
N GLN A 48 -29.21 -9.32 -11.95
CA GLN A 48 -28.35 -9.05 -13.10
C GLN A 48 -27.83 -7.61 -13.08
N ARG A 49 -28.71 -6.62 -12.89
CA ARG A 49 -28.30 -5.20 -12.79
C ARG A 49 -27.36 -4.95 -11.62
N ALA A 50 -27.58 -5.61 -10.48
CA ALA A 50 -26.68 -5.52 -9.33
C ALA A 50 -25.30 -6.10 -9.65
N ALA A 51 -25.24 -7.26 -10.33
CA ALA A 51 -23.99 -7.85 -10.78
C ALA A 51 -23.25 -6.98 -11.81
N GLU A 52 -23.98 -6.39 -12.77
CA GLU A 52 -23.42 -5.42 -13.73
C GLU A 52 -22.89 -4.15 -13.04
N ALA A 53 -23.60 -3.65 -12.03
CA ALA A 53 -23.15 -2.51 -11.23
C ALA A 53 -21.88 -2.85 -10.42
N ALA A 54 -21.84 -4.01 -9.77
CA ALA A 54 -20.66 -4.49 -9.04
C ALA A 54 -19.45 -4.67 -9.96
N ALA A 55 -19.66 -5.15 -11.20
CA ALA A 55 -18.57 -5.24 -12.19
C ALA A 55 -18.02 -3.86 -12.59
N LYS A 56 -18.89 -2.86 -12.77
CA LYS A 56 -18.47 -1.47 -13.03
C LYS A 56 -17.72 -0.86 -11.86
N GLU A 57 -18.17 -1.13 -10.63
CA GLU A 57 -17.49 -0.71 -9.42
C GLU A 57 -16.09 -1.33 -9.32
N ALA A 58 -15.96 -2.63 -9.59
CA ALA A 58 -14.66 -3.30 -9.61
C ALA A 58 -13.69 -2.71 -10.65
N ASP A 59 -14.16 -2.40 -11.86
CA ASP A 59 -13.36 -1.72 -12.89
C ASP A 59 -12.94 -0.30 -12.44
N ALA A 60 -13.86 0.46 -11.83
CA ALA A 60 -13.53 1.77 -11.29
C ALA A 60 -12.49 1.70 -10.16
N ASN A 61 -12.62 0.75 -9.24
CA ASN A 61 -11.67 0.53 -8.14
C ASN A 61 -10.29 0.10 -8.67
N TYR A 62 -10.25 -0.73 -9.70
CA TYR A 62 -9.02 -1.11 -10.37
C TYR A 62 -8.32 0.12 -10.96
N ARG A 63 -9.05 0.93 -11.75
CA ARG A 63 -8.52 2.17 -12.34
C ARG A 63 -8.01 3.13 -11.26
N GLN A 64 -8.77 3.30 -10.18
CA GLN A 64 -8.37 4.15 -9.05
C GLN A 64 -7.08 3.65 -8.40
N THR A 65 -6.96 2.34 -8.17
CA THR A 65 -5.76 1.74 -7.56
C THR A 65 -4.52 1.97 -8.42
N VAL A 66 -4.65 1.76 -9.73
CA VAL A 66 -3.57 2.01 -10.70
C VAL A 66 -3.19 3.50 -10.71
N LEU A 67 -4.15 4.41 -10.80
CA LEU A 67 -3.89 5.86 -10.79
C LEU A 67 -3.21 6.31 -9.50
N THR A 68 -3.69 5.85 -8.34
CA THR A 68 -3.09 6.14 -7.04
C THR A 68 -1.64 5.67 -6.98
N ALA A 69 -1.35 4.47 -7.47
CA ALA A 69 0.02 3.95 -7.51
C ALA A 69 0.93 4.81 -8.40
N PHE A 70 0.47 5.26 -9.58
CA PHE A 70 1.23 6.16 -10.44
C PHE A 70 1.51 7.52 -9.78
N VAL A 71 0.52 8.10 -9.12
CA VAL A 71 0.68 9.37 -8.39
C VAL A 71 1.72 9.21 -7.28
N GLN A 72 1.63 8.15 -6.46
CA GLN A 72 2.60 7.90 -5.39
C GLN A 72 4.03 7.75 -5.90
N VAL A 73 4.25 7.06 -7.02
CA VAL A 73 5.59 6.94 -7.63
C VAL A 73 6.07 8.29 -8.15
N SER A 74 5.19 9.07 -8.80
CA SER A 74 5.53 10.41 -9.28
C SER A 74 5.92 11.34 -8.13
N ASP A 75 5.17 11.31 -7.03
CA ASP A 75 5.43 12.13 -5.84
C ASP A 75 6.79 11.76 -5.21
N LEU A 76 7.09 10.46 -5.09
CA LEU A 76 8.38 9.98 -4.59
C LEU A 76 9.56 10.41 -5.46
N LEU A 77 9.43 10.32 -6.79
CA LEU A 77 10.48 10.75 -7.72
C LEU A 77 10.70 12.27 -7.65
N SER A 78 9.63 13.04 -7.52
CA SER A 78 9.71 14.49 -7.35
C SER A 78 10.35 14.88 -6.01
N SER A 79 10.00 14.18 -4.93
CA SER A 79 10.60 14.37 -3.60
C SER A 79 12.12 14.12 -3.66
N LEU A 80 12.53 13.00 -4.25
CA LEU A 80 13.93 12.62 -4.35
C LEU A 80 14.77 13.64 -5.14
N SER A 81 14.21 14.20 -6.22
CA SER A 81 14.86 15.28 -6.98
C SER A 81 15.04 16.54 -6.11
N THR A 82 13.99 16.93 -5.40
CA THR A 82 13.98 18.14 -4.54
C THR A 82 14.95 17.98 -3.38
N ASP A 83 15.00 16.80 -2.76
CA ASP A 83 15.93 16.47 -1.67
C ASP A 83 17.38 16.50 -2.14
N GLY A 84 17.66 16.05 -3.37
CA GLY A 84 19.00 16.14 -3.98
C GLY A 84 19.45 17.59 -4.17
N GLU A 85 18.56 18.47 -4.62
CA GLU A 85 18.84 19.91 -4.74
C GLU A 85 19.06 20.56 -3.36
N LEU A 86 18.24 20.20 -2.37
CA LEU A 86 18.38 20.64 -0.98
C LEU A 86 19.73 20.23 -0.39
N LEU A 87 20.12 18.97 -0.53
CA LEU A 87 21.41 18.47 -0.06
C LEU A 87 22.58 19.22 -0.70
N THR A 88 22.49 19.47 -2.01
CA THR A 88 23.51 20.23 -2.74
C THR A 88 23.63 21.66 -2.20
N ALA A 89 22.50 22.33 -1.96
CA ALA A 89 22.46 23.68 -1.41
C ALA A 89 23.02 23.73 0.03
N GLN A 90 22.64 22.79 0.89
CA GLN A 90 23.12 22.71 2.28
C GLN A 90 24.61 22.36 2.36
N THR A 91 25.10 21.48 1.48
CA THR A 91 26.53 21.17 1.37
C THR A 91 27.33 22.43 1.01
N ARG A 92 26.86 23.20 0.02
CA ARG A 92 27.51 24.47 -0.34
C ARG A 92 27.49 25.47 0.82
N ALA A 93 26.37 25.59 1.53
CA ALA A 93 26.26 26.47 2.69
C ALA A 93 27.23 26.07 3.81
N ARG A 94 27.38 24.77 4.06
CA ARG A 94 28.37 24.22 5.00
C ARG A 94 29.79 24.60 4.61
N ASP A 95 30.16 24.42 3.34
CA ASP A 95 31.51 24.72 2.87
C ASP A 95 31.85 26.21 3.00
N VAL A 96 30.91 27.08 2.62
CA VAL A 96 31.06 28.54 2.76
C VAL A 96 31.17 28.95 4.23
N ALA A 97 30.35 28.38 5.11
CA ALA A 97 30.39 28.70 6.54
C ALA A 97 31.66 28.18 7.22
N ALA A 98 32.16 27.00 6.82
CA ALA A 98 33.43 26.46 7.27
C ALA A 98 34.61 27.36 6.87
N GLU A 99 34.63 27.81 5.61
CA GLU A 99 35.65 28.74 5.15
C GLU A 99 35.56 30.11 5.86
N SER A 100 34.34 30.59 6.11
CA SER A 100 34.12 31.83 6.88
C SER A 100 34.66 31.72 8.31
N ALA A 101 34.44 30.58 8.97
CA ALA A 101 35.00 30.33 10.30
C ALA A 101 36.53 30.26 10.31
N ARG A 102 37.12 29.66 9.26
CA ARG A 102 38.58 29.63 9.07
C ARG A 102 39.15 31.04 8.89
N LEU A 103 38.53 31.85 8.03
CA LEU A 103 38.94 33.24 7.79
C LEU A 103 38.76 34.12 9.02
N ALA A 104 37.68 33.97 9.78
CA ALA A 104 37.47 34.70 11.04
C ALA A 104 38.56 34.36 12.07
N SER A 105 38.93 33.07 12.18
CA SER A 105 39.99 32.62 13.08
C SER A 105 41.34 33.21 12.69
N LEU A 106 41.69 33.18 11.39
CA LEU A 106 42.91 33.80 10.86
C LEU A 106 42.92 35.32 11.08
N GLY A 107 41.79 35.99 10.89
CA GLY A 107 41.67 37.42 11.17
C GLY A 107 42.03 37.71 12.62
N TYR A 108 41.41 36.99 13.56
CA TYR A 108 41.66 37.17 14.99
C TYR A 108 43.12 36.91 15.37
N GLU A 109 43.73 35.84 14.84
CA GLU A 109 45.16 35.53 15.05
C GLU A 109 46.10 36.63 14.53
N ASN A 110 45.72 37.30 13.44
CA ASN A 110 46.46 38.42 12.86
C ASN A 110 46.06 39.79 13.44
N GLY A 111 45.25 39.83 14.51
CA GLY A 111 44.82 41.06 15.16
C GLY A 111 43.70 41.83 14.44
N ALA A 112 43.10 41.23 13.40
CA ALA A 112 41.96 41.76 12.67
C ALA A 112 40.65 41.11 13.14
N GLY A 113 39.78 41.86 13.83
CA GLY A 113 38.49 41.37 14.31
C GLY A 113 38.49 40.93 15.77
N SER A 114 37.38 40.34 16.23
CA SER A 114 37.18 39.97 17.64
C SER A 114 36.89 38.48 17.84
N LEU A 115 37.18 37.97 19.05
CA LEU A 115 36.87 36.59 19.43
C LEU A 115 35.37 36.26 19.28
N ILE A 116 34.49 37.24 19.48
CA ILE A 116 33.05 37.06 19.30
C ILE A 116 32.70 36.75 17.84
N GLN A 117 33.39 37.37 16.87
CA GLN A 117 33.20 37.06 15.44
C GLN A 117 33.64 35.64 15.10
N VAL A 118 34.72 35.15 15.71
CA VAL A 118 35.18 33.76 15.55
C VAL A 118 34.12 32.79 16.07
N ILE A 119 33.61 33.03 17.29
CA ILE A 119 32.59 32.18 17.91
C ILE A 119 31.31 32.17 17.08
N ASP A 120 30.88 33.31 16.56
CA ASP A 120 29.68 33.40 15.73
C ASP A 120 29.84 32.64 14.41
N ALA A 121 30.98 32.80 13.74
CA ALA A 121 31.29 32.07 12.51
C ALA A 121 31.39 30.54 12.75
N GLN A 122 32.00 30.10 13.85
CA GLN A 122 32.04 28.69 14.23
C GLN A 122 30.65 28.13 14.53
N ARG A 123 29.82 28.89 15.25
CA ARG A 123 28.42 28.52 15.52
C ARG A 123 27.63 28.37 14.22
N GLN A 124 27.81 29.30 13.28
CA GLN A 124 27.15 29.23 11.98
C GLN A 124 27.62 28.00 11.18
N SER A 125 28.93 27.73 11.15
CA SER A 125 29.49 26.54 10.50
C SER A 125 28.89 25.24 11.07
N GLN A 126 28.80 25.12 12.39
CA GLN A 126 28.18 23.95 13.03
C GLN A 126 26.69 23.81 12.67
N ARG A 127 25.93 24.92 12.65
CA ARG A 127 24.52 24.91 12.23
C ARG A 127 24.35 24.42 10.79
N THR A 128 25.16 24.94 9.86
CA THR A 128 25.11 24.50 8.46
C THR A 128 25.55 23.05 8.28
N GLN A 129 26.48 22.57 9.13
CA GLN A 129 26.88 21.17 9.11
C GLN A 129 25.75 20.25 9.57
N LEU A 130 25.02 20.62 10.63
CA LEU A 130 23.83 19.88 11.06
C LEU A 130 22.75 19.86 9.97
N ALA A 131 22.46 21.02 9.37
CA ALA A 131 21.48 21.13 8.28
C ALA A 131 21.83 20.26 7.06
N SER A 132 23.12 20.16 6.71
CA SER A 132 23.59 19.28 5.63
C SER A 132 23.42 17.80 5.98
N ILE A 133 23.65 17.40 7.23
CA ILE A 133 23.45 16.02 7.70
C ILE A 133 21.96 15.67 7.72
N GLU A 134 21.10 16.59 8.16
CA GLU A 134 19.65 16.41 8.13
C GLU A 134 19.12 16.24 6.70
N ALA A 135 19.60 17.05 5.75
CA ALA A 135 19.24 16.90 4.34
C ALA A 135 19.71 15.55 3.76
N GLU A 136 20.90 15.08 4.13
CA GLU A 136 21.40 13.77 3.70
C GLU A 136 20.57 12.62 4.30
N ALA A 137 20.15 12.76 5.56
CA ALA A 137 19.29 11.78 6.23
C ALA A 137 17.90 11.69 5.59
N LEU A 138 17.29 12.83 5.24
CA LEU A 138 16.01 12.90 4.52
C LEU A 138 16.10 12.18 3.17
N LEU A 139 17.11 12.53 2.35
CA LEU A 139 17.31 11.89 1.05
C LEU A 139 17.44 10.36 1.17
N ARG A 140 18.19 9.88 2.17
CA ARG A 140 18.36 8.43 2.40
C ARG A 140 17.08 7.75 2.88
N ALA A 141 16.29 8.43 3.70
CA ALA A 141 15.00 7.92 4.16
C ALA A 141 14.02 7.79 2.98
N ASP A 142 13.96 8.79 2.10
CA ASP A 142 13.12 8.78 0.91
C ASP A 142 13.56 7.72 -0.10
N MET A 143 14.86 7.52 -0.30
CA MET A 143 15.38 6.39 -1.08
C MET A 143 14.94 5.04 -0.49
N ALA A 144 15.02 4.87 0.83
CA ALA A 144 14.58 3.63 1.48
C ALA A 144 13.07 3.43 1.34
N ALA A 145 12.26 4.49 1.47
CA ALA A 145 10.82 4.44 1.26
C ALA A 145 10.47 4.06 -0.19
N LEU A 146 11.18 4.61 -1.17
CA LEU A 146 11.04 4.25 -2.58
C LEU A 146 11.40 2.76 -2.82
N PHE A 147 12.49 2.28 -2.23
CA PHE A 147 12.85 0.86 -2.31
C PHE A 147 11.78 -0.03 -1.69
N VAL A 148 11.23 0.34 -0.52
CA VAL A 148 10.14 -0.43 0.08
C VAL A 148 8.89 -0.37 -0.79
N ALA A 149 8.51 0.79 -1.33
CA ALA A 149 7.33 0.91 -2.19
C ALA A 149 7.45 0.12 -3.50
N THR A 150 8.66 -0.01 -4.05
CA THR A 150 8.92 -0.70 -5.32
C THR A 150 9.28 -2.18 -5.18
N ALA A 151 9.94 -2.54 -4.07
CA ALA A 151 10.41 -3.90 -3.79
C ALA A 151 9.53 -4.64 -2.77
N SER A 152 8.58 -3.97 -2.11
CA SER A 152 7.52 -4.63 -1.34
C SER A 152 6.80 -5.61 -2.26
N ASP A 153 7.06 -6.89 -2.00
CA ASP A 153 6.60 -8.02 -2.76
C ASP A 153 5.07 -8.01 -2.84
N TRP A 154 4.55 -7.78 -4.05
CA TRP A 154 3.13 -7.88 -4.39
C TRP A 154 2.52 -9.26 -4.08
N ARG A 155 3.35 -10.26 -3.73
CA ARG A 155 2.93 -11.61 -3.33
C ARG A 155 2.42 -11.72 -1.88
N GLY A 156 2.56 -10.68 -1.06
CA GLY A 156 2.04 -10.68 0.33
C GLY A 156 0.55 -10.32 0.47
N ALA A 157 -0.09 -9.84 -0.60
CA ALA A 157 -1.47 -9.34 -0.56
C ALA A 157 -2.54 -10.38 -0.98
N SER A 158 -2.20 -11.67 -0.98
CA SER A 158 -3.18 -12.74 -1.14
C SER A 158 -3.56 -13.32 0.23
N ASN A 159 -4.68 -12.88 0.78
CA ASN A 159 -5.42 -13.60 1.80
C ASN A 159 -6.90 -13.65 1.38
#